data_AF-A0A2N6PTS6-F1
#
_entry.id   AF-A0A2N6PTS6-F1
#
_cell.length_a   1.000
_cell.length_b   1.000
_cell.length_c   1.000
_cell.angle_alpha   90.00
_cell.angle_beta   90.00
_cell.angle_gamma   90.00
#
_symmetry.space_group_name_H-M   'P 1'
#
loop_
_entity.id
_entity.type
_entity.pdbx_description
1 polymer ?
#
loop_
_entity_poly.entity_id
_entity_poly.type
_entity_poly.pdbx_seq_one_letter_code
_entity_poly.pdbx_strand_id
1 'polypeptide(L)'
;MKNTWKVSPGAQIAYDGKMCTVAEIGDGAVIVRTADGRTRRLRMIDVLQPESEGGRVHVPGRVGDDEQTQPLMLVWSDATQSAQAGAHHRADHVREVLTGYRSGSREVAREGEPRLEYHPQRPLRERQKAKAKELDIGLRTL
;
A
#
# COMPACT_ATOMS: atom_id res chain seq x y z
N MET A 1 -15.49 8.13 -20.82
CA MET A 1 -14.23 8.32 -21.58
C MET A 1 -13.53 6.97 -21.73
N LYS A 2 -12.85 6.72 -22.87
CA LYS A 2 -12.28 5.40 -23.18
C LYS A 2 -10.96 5.21 -22.43
N ASN A 3 -11.01 4.49 -21.32
CA ASN A 3 -9.86 4.19 -20.46
C ASN A 3 -8.94 3.14 -21.09
N THR A 4 -8.38 3.45 -22.26
CA THR A 4 -7.57 2.55 -23.10
C THR A 4 -6.10 2.71 -22.78
N TRP A 5 -5.38 1.61 -22.67
CA TRP A 5 -3.97 1.58 -22.34
C TRP A 5 -3.29 0.45 -23.11
N LYS A 6 -1.96 0.56 -23.26
CA LYS A 6 -1.14 -0.42 -23.96
C LYS A 6 -0.20 -1.09 -22.99
N VAL A 7 -0.08 -2.40 -23.09
CA VAL A 7 0.98 -3.17 -22.44
C VAL A 7 1.66 -4.02 -23.50
N SER A 8 2.99 -4.05 -23.44
CA SER A 8 3.87 -4.81 -24.32
C SER A 8 4.92 -5.54 -23.48
N PRO A 9 5.59 -6.57 -24.02
CA PRO A 9 6.84 -7.04 -23.44
C PRO A 9 7.79 -5.87 -23.15
N GLY A 10 8.49 -5.93 -22.01
CA GLY A 10 9.32 -4.88 -21.47
C GLY A 10 8.60 -3.82 -20.62
N ALA A 11 7.26 -3.75 -20.67
CA ALA A 11 6.51 -2.79 -19.85
C ALA A 11 6.61 -3.12 -18.36
N GLN A 12 6.67 -2.09 -17.51
CA GLN A 12 6.55 -2.25 -16.06
C GLN A 12 5.07 -2.23 -15.67
N ILE A 13 4.66 -3.14 -14.79
CA ILE A 13 3.35 -3.15 -14.14
C ILE A 13 3.53 -3.46 -12.65
N ALA A 14 2.59 -3.06 -11.81
CA ALA A 14 2.51 -3.48 -10.42
C ALA A 14 1.38 -4.50 -10.27
N TYR A 15 1.68 -5.69 -9.76
CA TYR A 15 0.69 -6.74 -9.46
C TYR A 15 0.66 -7.00 -7.96
N ASP A 16 -0.52 -6.85 -7.33
CA ASP A 16 -0.68 -6.90 -5.86
C ASP A 16 0.35 -5.99 -5.15
N GLY A 17 0.56 -4.79 -5.70
CA GLY A 17 1.51 -3.79 -5.19
C GLY A 17 2.99 -4.09 -5.43
N LYS A 18 3.34 -5.18 -6.11
CA LYS A 18 4.74 -5.53 -6.42
C LYS A 18 5.07 -5.22 -7.87
N MET A 19 6.19 -4.51 -8.08
CA MET A 19 6.68 -4.20 -9.42
C MET A 19 7.13 -5.47 -10.14
N CYS A 20 6.70 -5.60 -11.39
CA CYS A 20 7.10 -6.66 -12.28
C CYS A 20 7.17 -6.17 -13.73
N THR A 21 8.03 -6.81 -14.52
CA THR A 21 8.22 -6.51 -15.93
C THR A 21 7.50 -7.55 -16.77
N VAL A 22 6.72 -7.12 -17.76
CA VAL A 22 6.07 -8.02 -18.70
C VAL A 22 7.14 -8.68 -19.57
N ALA A 23 7.27 -10.00 -19.46
CA ALA A 23 8.22 -10.78 -20.24
C ALA A 23 7.62 -11.23 -21.58
N GLU A 24 6.34 -11.62 -21.58
CA GLU A 24 5.66 -12.18 -22.73
C GLU A 24 4.15 -11.97 -22.63
N ILE A 25 3.49 -11.85 -23.77
CA ILE A 25 2.03 -11.85 -23.89
C ILE A 25 1.67 -12.89 -24.95
N GLY A 26 0.95 -13.93 -24.54
CA GLY A 26 0.67 -15.09 -25.38
C GLY A 26 -0.27 -16.05 -24.68
N ASP A 27 -0.94 -16.92 -25.44
CA ASP A 27 -1.82 -17.99 -24.92
C ASP A 27 -2.85 -17.51 -23.89
N GLY A 28 -3.45 -16.34 -24.13
CA GLY A 28 -4.47 -15.75 -23.24
C GLY A 28 -3.95 -15.29 -21.87
N ALA A 29 -2.65 -15.11 -21.72
CA ALA A 29 -2.01 -14.70 -20.48
C ALA A 29 -0.92 -13.66 -20.68
N VAL A 30 -0.57 -13.01 -19.57
CA VAL A 30 0.57 -12.11 -19.47
C VAL A 30 1.57 -12.73 -18.52
N ILE A 31 2.77 -12.99 -19.03
CA ILE A 31 3.87 -13.53 -18.24
C ILE A 31 4.69 -12.36 -17.71
N VAL A 32 4.87 -12.29 -16.40
CA VAL A 32 5.62 -11.21 -15.75
C VAL A 32 6.79 -11.75 -14.95
N ARG A 33 7.87 -10.98 -14.92
CA ARG A 33 9.06 -11.21 -14.11
C ARG A 33 9.04 -10.28 -12.92
N THR A 34 9.00 -10.84 -11.72
CA THR A 34 9.07 -10.08 -10.47
C THR A 34 10.52 -9.65 -10.18
N ALA A 35 10.70 -8.66 -9.31
CA ALA A 35 12.03 -8.15 -8.93
C ALA A 35 12.96 -9.22 -8.34
N ASP A 36 12.41 -10.30 -7.76
CA ASP A 36 13.15 -11.46 -7.27
C ASP A 36 13.56 -12.46 -8.39
N GLY A 37 13.35 -12.08 -9.65
CA GLY A 37 13.69 -12.88 -10.83
C GLY A 37 12.70 -14.00 -11.15
N ARG A 38 11.65 -14.21 -10.34
CA ARG A 38 10.65 -15.25 -10.59
C ARG A 38 9.70 -14.84 -11.71
N THR A 39 9.18 -15.85 -12.41
CA THR A 39 8.17 -15.66 -13.45
C THR A 39 6.80 -16.02 -12.91
N ARG A 40 5.77 -15.23 -13.24
CA ARG A 40 4.37 -15.50 -12.91
C ARG A 40 3.50 -15.39 -14.16
N ARG A 41 2.48 -16.25 -14.25
CA ARG A 41 1.45 -16.22 -15.29
C ARG A 41 0.20 -15.53 -14.74
N LEU A 42 -0.16 -14.39 -15.32
CA LEU A 42 -1.39 -13.66 -15.01
C LEU A 42 -2.42 -13.96 -16.10
N ARG A 43 -3.68 -14.18 -15.73
CA ARG A 43 -4.75 -14.30 -16.73
C ARG A 43 -5.03 -12.93 -17.32
N MET A 44 -5.45 -12.89 -18.59
CA MET A 44 -5.79 -11.62 -19.24
C MET A 44 -6.79 -10.79 -18.42
N ILE A 45 -7.77 -11.44 -17.80
CA ILE A 45 -8.76 -10.76 -16.94
C ILE A 45 -8.12 -10.10 -15.71
N ASP A 46 -7.11 -10.72 -15.10
CA ASP A 46 -6.45 -10.16 -13.91
C ASP A 46 -5.66 -8.87 -14.24
N VAL A 47 -5.27 -8.72 -15.51
CA VAL A 47 -4.53 -7.56 -16.03
C VAL A 47 -5.47 -6.46 -16.54
N LEU A 48 -6.60 -6.85 -17.15
CA LEU A 48 -7.56 -5.92 -17.76
C LEU A 48 -8.65 -5.42 -16.80
N GLN A 49 -8.91 -6.14 -15.70
CA GLN A 49 -9.97 -5.79 -14.77
C GLN A 49 -9.73 -4.42 -14.13
N PRO A 50 -10.71 -3.51 -14.13
CA PRO A 50 -10.61 -2.22 -13.47
C PRO A 50 -10.40 -2.36 -11.96
N GLU A 51 -9.70 -1.40 -11.35
CA GLU A 51 -9.51 -1.35 -9.89
C GLU A 51 -10.85 -1.29 -9.15
N SER A 52 -11.83 -0.55 -9.68
CA SER A 52 -13.20 -0.45 -9.13
C SER A 52 -13.93 -1.81 -9.04
N GLU A 53 -13.46 -2.81 -9.79
CA GLU A 53 -14.02 -4.15 -9.81
C GLU A 53 -13.10 -5.18 -9.11
N GLY A 54 -12.05 -4.72 -8.42
CA GLY A 54 -11.08 -5.57 -7.73
C GLY A 54 -9.88 -5.98 -8.58
N GLY A 55 -9.59 -5.25 -9.66
CA GLY A 55 -8.38 -5.40 -10.45
C GLY A 55 -7.11 -5.28 -9.61
N ARG A 56 -6.12 -6.14 -9.91
CA ARG A 56 -4.88 -6.26 -9.13
C ARG A 56 -3.65 -5.69 -9.83
N VAL A 57 -3.79 -5.36 -11.11
CA VAL A 57 -2.71 -4.84 -11.94
C VAL A 57 -2.87 -3.33 -12.09
N HIS A 58 -1.78 -2.62 -11.83
CA HIS A 58 -1.65 -1.20 -12.06
C HIS A 58 -0.48 -0.94 -13.01
N VAL A 59 -0.61 0.02 -13.92
CA VAL A 59 0.49 0.42 -14.83
C VAL A 59 1.11 1.70 -14.26
N PRO A 60 2.37 1.69 -13.78
CA PRO A 60 3.02 2.85 -13.21
C PRO A 60 3.02 4.04 -14.18
N GLY A 61 2.72 5.23 -13.67
CA GLY A 61 2.60 6.45 -14.48
C GLY A 61 1.31 6.55 -15.28
N ARG A 62 0.44 5.53 -15.23
CA ARG A 62 -0.95 5.65 -15.67
C ARG A 62 -1.74 6.37 -14.59
N VAL A 63 -1.88 7.66 -14.78
CA VAL A 63 -2.91 8.46 -14.15
C VAL A 63 -4.15 8.31 -15.03
N GLY A 64 -5.32 8.00 -14.47
CA GLY A 64 -6.55 8.01 -15.27
C GLY A 64 -6.72 9.38 -15.93
N ASP A 65 -7.28 9.47 -17.14
CA ASP A 65 -7.49 10.76 -17.84
C ASP A 65 -8.28 11.79 -16.97
N ASP A 66 -8.99 11.32 -15.94
CA ASP A 66 -9.78 12.13 -14.99
C ASP A 66 -9.08 12.43 -13.65
N GLU A 67 -7.90 11.88 -13.37
CA GLU A 67 -7.15 12.21 -12.16
C GLU A 67 -6.10 13.26 -12.49
N GLN A 68 -6.44 14.54 -12.34
CA GLN A 68 -5.39 15.52 -12.02
C GLN A 68 -4.81 15.10 -10.67
N THR A 69 -3.79 14.24 -10.69
CA THR A 69 -3.12 13.80 -9.47
C THR A 69 -2.37 15.01 -8.95
N GLN A 70 -3.03 15.76 -8.05
CA GLN A 70 -2.38 16.83 -7.32
C GLN A 70 -1.18 16.22 -6.60
N PRO A 71 0.01 16.85 -6.67
CA PRO A 71 1.16 16.38 -5.92
C PRO A 71 0.78 16.15 -4.46
N LEU A 72 1.15 15.01 -3.87
CA LEU A 72 0.76 14.67 -2.49
C LEU A 72 1.14 15.75 -1.49
N MET A 73 2.23 16.47 -1.74
CA MET A 73 2.65 17.61 -0.93
C MET A 73 1.64 18.76 -0.98
N LEU A 74 1.03 19.02 -2.14
CA LEU A 74 0.00 20.03 -2.31
C LEU A 74 -1.31 19.61 -1.63
N VAL A 75 -1.71 18.34 -1.79
CA VAL A 75 -2.85 17.76 -1.06
C VAL A 75 -2.67 17.88 0.45
N TRP A 76 -1.44 17.64 0.95
CA TRP A 76 -1.13 17.79 2.37
C TRP A 76 -1.13 19.25 2.82
N SER A 77 -0.56 20.17 2.05
CA SER A 77 -0.54 21.60 2.40
C SER A 77 -1.92 22.23 2.42
N ASP A 78 -2.82 21.76 1.56
CA ASP A 78 -4.20 22.24 1.48
C ASP A 78 -5.12 21.61 2.54
N ALA A 79 -4.65 20.56 3.23
CA ALA A 79 -5.41 19.93 4.30
C ALA A 79 -5.58 20.88 5.50
N THR A 80 -6.76 20.86 6.11
CA THR A 80 -7.01 21.62 7.33
C THR A 80 -6.10 21.14 8.47
N GLN A 81 -5.82 22.01 9.44
CA GLN A 81 -5.03 21.64 10.62
C GLN A 81 -5.64 20.44 11.37
N SER A 82 -6.97 20.34 11.42
CA SER A 82 -7.66 19.20 12.02
C SER A 82 -7.45 17.90 11.24
N ALA A 83 -7.46 17.96 9.90
CA ALA A 83 -7.16 16.81 9.06
C ALA A 83 -5.71 16.35 9.21
N GLN A 84 -4.76 17.30 9.24
CA GLN A 84 -3.34 17.01 9.47
C GLN A 84 -3.12 16.38 10.85
N ALA A 85 -3.71 16.95 11.91
CA ALA A 85 -3.63 16.40 13.26
C ALA A 85 -4.21 14.98 13.34
N GLY A 86 -5.37 14.75 12.70
CA GLY A 86 -5.97 13.42 12.61
C GLY A 86 -5.10 12.41 11.85
N ALA A 87 -4.43 12.83 10.78
CA ALA A 87 -3.49 12.00 10.04
C ALA A 87 -2.24 11.68 10.87
N HIS A 88 -1.67 12.65 11.58
CA HIS A 88 -0.56 12.42 12.50
C HIS A 88 -0.94 11.46 13.63
N HIS A 89 -2.12 11.62 14.23
CA HIS A 89 -2.62 10.72 15.26
C HIS A 89 -2.76 9.27 14.75
N ARG A 90 -3.31 9.07 13.54
CA ARG A 90 -3.36 7.75 12.90
C ARG A 90 -1.97 7.19 12.61
N ALA A 91 -1.05 8.01 12.11
CA ALA A 91 0.32 7.61 11.84
C ALA A 91 1.06 7.16 13.11
N ASP A 92 0.83 7.81 14.24
CA ASP A 92 1.37 7.42 15.54
C ASP A 92 0.93 5.98 15.92
N HIS A 93 -0.32 5.59 15.67
CA HIS A 93 -0.78 4.20 15.91
C HIS A 93 -0.07 3.20 15.01
N VAL A 94 0.09 3.51 13.73
CA VAL A 94 0.81 2.65 12.76
C VAL A 94 2.25 2.47 13.19
N ARG A 95 2.94 3.56 13.57
CA ARG A 95 4.33 3.51 14.06
C ARG A 95 4.46 2.69 15.33
N GLU A 96 3.53 2.83 16.28
CA GLU A 96 3.55 2.03 17.52
C GLU A 96 3.38 0.53 17.22
N VAL A 97 2.48 0.17 16.32
CA VAL A 97 2.30 -1.24 15.92
C VAL A 97 3.55 -1.80 15.25
N LEU A 98 4.21 -1.03 14.38
CA LEU A 98 5.38 -1.49 13.64
C LEU A 98 6.64 -1.54 14.50
N THR A 99 6.82 -0.56 15.38
CA THR A 99 8.10 -0.30 16.06
C THR A 99 8.06 -0.46 17.57
N GLY A 100 6.87 -0.44 18.18
CA GLY A 100 6.66 -0.37 19.63
C GLY A 100 6.57 1.04 20.20
N TYR A 101 6.84 2.08 19.40
CA TYR A 101 6.92 3.47 19.84
C TYR A 101 6.02 4.37 18.98
N ARG A 102 5.27 5.30 19.59
CA ARG A 102 4.41 6.24 18.86
C ARG A 102 5.18 7.17 17.91
N SER A 103 6.40 7.53 18.30
CA SER A 103 7.35 8.27 17.46
C SER A 103 7.87 7.45 16.27
N GLY A 104 7.83 6.12 16.36
CA GLY A 104 8.45 5.21 15.40
C GLY A 104 9.89 4.84 15.72
N SER A 105 10.46 5.33 16.83
CA SER A 105 11.88 5.17 17.15
C SER A 105 12.09 5.06 18.65
N ARG A 106 13.01 4.18 19.06
CA ARG A 106 13.37 3.97 20.47
C ARG A 106 14.12 5.18 21.05
N GLU A 107 14.86 5.88 20.20
CA GLU A 107 15.70 7.02 20.54
C GLU A 107 14.89 8.22 21.05
N VAL A 108 13.62 8.29 20.64
CA VAL A 108 12.64 9.30 21.07
C VAL A 108 11.40 8.63 21.68
N ALA A 109 11.63 7.60 22.49
CA ALA A 109 10.58 6.92 23.24
C ALA A 109 9.92 7.87 24.24
N ARG A 110 8.58 7.85 24.30
CA ARG A 110 7.83 8.56 25.34
C ARG A 110 7.88 7.77 26.65
N GLU A 111 7.53 8.43 27.75
CA GLU A 111 7.44 7.76 29.06
C GLU A 111 6.50 6.54 29.00
N GLY A 112 6.97 5.39 29.48
CA GLY A 112 6.21 4.13 29.45
C GLY A 112 6.24 3.38 28.11
N GLU A 113 6.98 3.87 27.10
CA GLU A 113 7.16 3.15 25.83
C GLU A 113 8.43 2.26 25.83
N PRO A 114 8.38 1.07 25.19
CA PRO A 114 7.23 0.50 24.50
C PRO A 114 6.26 -0.16 25.50
N ARG A 115 4.95 -0.02 25.27
CA ARG A 115 3.95 -0.77 26.05
C ARG A 115 4.09 -2.27 25.79
N LEU A 116 3.83 -3.10 26.80
CA LEU A 116 4.03 -4.55 26.75
C LEU A 116 3.32 -5.22 25.56
N GLU A 117 2.13 -4.77 25.21
CA GLU A 117 1.33 -5.24 24.07
C GLU A 117 1.93 -4.87 22.70
N TYR A 118 2.77 -3.83 22.62
CA TYR A 118 3.45 -3.37 21.41
C TYR A 118 4.96 -3.62 21.41
N HIS A 119 5.49 -4.31 22.42
CA HIS A 119 6.93 -4.57 22.55
C HIS A 119 7.51 -5.18 21.25
N PRO A 120 8.66 -4.70 20.73
CA PRO A 120 9.16 -5.08 19.40
C PRO A 120 9.40 -6.58 19.21
N GLN A 121 9.66 -7.30 20.29
CA GLN A 121 9.86 -8.76 20.27
C GLN A 121 8.54 -9.54 20.10
N ARG A 122 7.37 -8.91 20.24
CA ARG A 122 6.08 -9.57 20.01
C ARG A 122 5.80 -9.72 18.52
N PRO A 123 5.15 -10.83 18.10
CA PRO A 123 4.77 -11.02 16.71
C PRO A 123 3.93 -9.85 16.19
N LEU A 124 4.25 -9.35 14.98
CA LEU A 124 3.55 -8.20 14.39
C LEU A 124 2.03 -8.40 14.36
N ARG A 125 1.57 -9.62 14.05
CA ARG A 125 0.14 -9.94 14.00
C ARG A 125 -0.55 -9.80 15.36
N GLU A 126 0.14 -10.06 16.46
CA GLU A 126 -0.41 -9.83 17.81
C GLU A 126 -0.53 -8.34 18.11
N ARG A 127 0.50 -7.56 17.76
CA ARG A 127 0.51 -6.10 17.91
C ARG A 127 -0.62 -5.46 17.10
N GLN A 128 -0.84 -5.93 15.87
CA GLN A 128 -1.96 -5.49 15.03
C GLN A 128 -3.33 -5.84 15.66
N LYS A 129 -3.50 -7.06 16.18
CA LYS A 129 -4.74 -7.45 16.86
C LYS A 129 -5.00 -6.62 18.11
N ALA A 130 -3.96 -6.36 18.91
CA ALA A 130 -4.06 -5.52 20.11
C ALA A 130 -4.48 -4.10 19.74
N LYS A 131 -3.85 -3.50 18.71
CA LYS A 131 -4.20 -2.15 18.28
C LYS A 131 -5.59 -2.04 17.66
N ALA A 132 -5.98 -3.00 16.84
CA ALA A 132 -7.33 -3.04 16.26
C ALA A 132 -8.40 -3.12 17.36
N LYS A 133 -8.15 -3.92 18.41
CA LYS A 133 -9.01 -3.98 19.60
C LYS A 133 -9.00 -2.69 20.41
N GLU A 134 -7.83 -2.07 20.62
CA GLU A 134 -7.69 -0.77 21.31
C GLU A 134 -8.50 0.33 20.62
N LEU A 135 -8.50 0.33 19.28
CA LEU A 135 -9.15 1.34 18.45
C LEU A 135 -10.62 1.02 18.09
N ASP A 136 -11.12 -0.14 18.48
CA ASP A 136 -12.44 -0.66 18.06
C ASP A 136 -12.64 -0.67 16.52
N ILE A 137 -11.62 -1.12 15.79
CA ILE A 137 -11.65 -1.24 14.32
C ILE A 137 -11.31 -2.66 13.84
N GLY A 138 -11.63 -2.96 12.59
CA GLY A 138 -11.25 -4.22 11.95
C GLY A 138 -9.75 -4.29 11.61
N LEU A 139 -9.19 -5.51 11.63
CA LEU A 139 -7.78 -5.75 11.28
C LEU A 139 -7.41 -5.32 9.85
N ARG A 140 -8.40 -5.21 8.94
CA ARG A 140 -8.21 -4.73 7.57
C ARG A 140 -8.10 -3.20 7.47
N THR A 141 -8.59 -2.50 8.48
CA THR A 141 -8.59 -1.03 8.54
C THR A 141 -7.31 -0.50 9.18
N LEU A 142 -6.74 -1.26 10.13
CA LEU A 142 -5.45 -0.98 10.75
C LEU A 142 -4.29 -1.20 9.77
#